data_AF-A0A257PFL0-F1
#
_entry.id   AF-A0A257PFL0-F1
#
_cell.length_a   1.000
_cell.length_b   1.000
_cell.length_c   1.000
_cell.angle_alpha   90.00
_cell.angle_beta   90.00
_cell.angle_gamma   90.00
#
_symmetry.space_group_name_H-M   'P 1'
#
loop_
_entity.id
_entity.type
_entity.pdbx_description
1 polymer ?
#
loop_
_entity_poly.entity_id
_entity_poly.type
_entity_poly.pdbx_seq_one_letter_code
_entity_poly.pdbx_strand_id
1 'polypeptide(L)'
;MAVQTPDQNPVAYQTASLAKDQISALSANLATQATIQTQLGSVNNVYQSVSTLFDNVQSVLEQVLNGTTNSQNLQSLATQMQAAQQQLVGLGNTTGANGTYLFGGSRGSIPPFQAGPNNSIVYVGDAGQSQAAVSPNTAAATMANGEAFTSALSGIGFAAVAATVSNTGTGVLLAQVLTNPAAATGFQAGTA
;
A
#
# COMPACT_ATOMS: atom_id res chain seq x y z
N MET A 1 47.15 23.80 10.83
CA MET A 1 46.74 25.10 10.23
C MET A 1 45.89 24.79 9.02
N ALA A 2 44.63 25.24 8.99
CA ALA A 2 43.75 25.01 7.85
C ALA A 2 44.14 25.94 6.70
N VAL A 3 44.39 25.39 5.52
CA VAL A 3 44.69 26.14 4.29
C VAL A 3 43.39 26.74 3.78
N GLN A 4 43.26 28.08 3.82
CA GLN A 4 42.00 28.79 3.54
C GLN A 4 41.93 29.39 2.13
N THR A 5 43.05 29.50 1.42
CA THR A 5 43.10 30.08 0.06
C THR A 5 43.90 29.20 -0.91
N PRO A 6 43.53 29.18 -2.20
CA PRO A 6 44.29 28.47 -3.25
C PRO A 6 45.77 28.87 -3.31
N ASP A 7 46.08 30.11 -2.94
CA ASP A 7 47.41 30.71 -3.01
C ASP A 7 48.40 30.18 -1.97
N GLN A 8 47.90 29.58 -0.87
CA GLN A 8 48.73 29.08 0.23
C GLN A 8 49.25 27.65 -0.01
N ASN A 9 48.43 26.78 -0.62
CA ASN A 9 48.81 25.46 -1.11
C ASN A 9 47.66 24.91 -1.98
N PRO A 10 47.76 24.96 -3.33
CA PRO A 10 46.65 24.59 -4.21
C PRO A 10 46.26 23.11 -4.10
N VAL A 11 47.21 22.20 -3.83
CA VAL A 11 46.95 20.76 -3.66
C VAL A 11 46.23 20.47 -2.34
N ALA A 12 46.66 21.11 -1.26
CA ALA A 12 45.98 20.99 0.04
C ALA A 12 44.59 21.63 0.03
N TYR A 13 44.42 22.76 -0.67
CA TYR A 13 43.13 23.41 -0.84
C TYR A 13 42.17 22.54 -1.68
N GLN A 14 42.62 21.95 -2.79
CA GLN A 14 41.82 21.01 -3.58
C GLN A 14 41.41 19.78 -2.76
N THR A 15 42.32 19.21 -1.96
CA THR A 15 42.02 18.06 -1.09
C THR A 15 41.00 18.44 -0.01
N ALA A 16 41.13 19.62 0.59
CA ALA A 16 40.19 20.12 1.59
C ALA A 16 38.80 20.44 0.98
N SER A 17 38.75 20.99 -0.23
CA SER A 17 37.50 21.21 -0.96
C SER A 17 36.81 19.89 -1.27
N LEU A 18 37.55 18.90 -1.79
CA LEU A 18 37.02 17.57 -2.08
C LEU A 18 36.49 16.88 -0.81
N ALA A 19 37.21 16.99 0.31
CA ALA A 19 36.76 16.48 1.60
C ALA A 19 35.49 17.19 2.08
N LYS A 20 35.35 18.51 1.87
CA LYS A 20 34.14 19.26 2.20
C LYS A 20 32.94 18.81 1.35
N ASP A 21 33.15 18.59 0.06
CA ASP A 21 32.12 18.07 -0.84
C ASP A 21 31.67 16.66 -0.42
N GLN A 22 32.63 15.79 -0.05
CA GLN A 22 32.35 14.46 0.50
C GLN A 22 31.54 14.52 1.81
N ILE A 23 31.91 15.40 2.75
CA ILE A 23 31.17 15.59 4.00
C ILE A 23 29.74 16.09 3.73
N SER A 24 29.56 17.01 2.78
CA SER A 24 28.25 17.52 2.39
C SER A 24 27.39 16.42 1.76
N ALA A 25 27.96 15.60 0.88
CA ALA A 25 27.27 14.47 0.28
C ALA A 25 26.87 13.41 1.32
N LEU A 26 27.76 13.08 2.27
CA LEU A 26 27.43 12.17 3.38
C LEU A 26 26.28 12.71 4.24
N SER A 27 26.31 14.01 4.53
CA SER A 27 25.27 14.67 5.32
C SER A 27 23.91 14.63 4.62
N ALA A 28 23.88 14.87 3.31
CA ALA A 28 22.67 14.74 2.48
C ALA A 28 22.14 13.29 2.43
N ASN A 29 23.03 12.30 2.32
CA ASN A 29 22.65 10.89 2.35
C ASN A 29 22.05 10.48 3.71
N LEU A 30 22.61 10.97 4.83
CA LEU A 30 22.07 10.69 6.17
C LEU A 30 20.69 11.29 6.37
N ALA A 31 20.48 12.53 5.92
CA ALA A 31 19.16 13.17 5.93
C ALA A 31 18.14 12.38 5.09
N THR A 32 18.54 11.96 3.88
CA THR A 32 17.72 11.12 3.01
C THR A 32 17.36 9.79 3.67
N GLN A 33 18.33 9.12 4.31
CA GLN A 33 18.10 7.87 5.02
C GLN A 33 17.09 8.03 6.16
N ALA A 34 17.19 9.12 6.94
CA ALA A 34 16.23 9.42 8.01
C ALA A 34 14.80 9.60 7.46
N THR A 35 14.65 10.35 6.37
CA THR A 35 13.35 10.52 5.70
C THR A 35 12.77 9.19 5.23
N ILE A 36 13.58 8.33 4.60
CA ILE A 36 13.14 7.00 4.14
C ILE A 36 12.71 6.14 5.33
N GLN A 37 13.45 6.14 6.44
CA GLN A 37 13.09 5.37 7.62
C GLN A 37 11.76 5.81 8.22
N THR A 38 11.54 7.12 8.36
CA THR A 38 10.24 7.65 8.80
C THR A 38 9.13 7.22 7.85
N GLN A 39 9.39 7.30 6.55
CA GLN A 39 8.42 6.99 5.52
C GLN A 39 8.02 5.50 5.51
N LEU A 40 9.00 4.60 5.60
CA LEU A 40 8.76 3.16 5.70
C LEU A 40 8.06 2.80 7.01
N GLY A 41 8.38 3.48 8.10
CA GLY A 41 7.64 3.36 9.37
C GLY A 41 6.16 3.70 9.22
N SER A 42 5.83 4.80 8.53
CA SER A 42 4.45 5.17 8.22
C SER A 42 3.74 4.13 7.36
N VAL A 43 4.41 3.61 6.32
CA VAL A 43 3.85 2.53 5.48
C VAL A 43 3.56 1.28 6.30
N ASN A 44 4.49 0.86 7.16
CA ASN A 44 4.29 -0.29 8.04
C ASN A 44 3.11 -0.10 9.00
N ASN A 45 2.97 1.09 9.59
CA ASN A 45 1.82 1.41 10.45
C ASN A 45 0.48 1.34 9.70
N VAL A 46 0.45 1.79 8.44
CA VAL A 46 -0.72 1.64 7.59
C VAL A 46 -1.04 0.17 7.36
N TYR A 47 -0.05 -0.67 7.02
CA TYR A 47 -0.29 -2.10 6.82
C TYR A 47 -0.80 -2.80 8.08
N GLN A 48 -0.29 -2.46 9.25
CA GLN A 48 -0.83 -2.98 10.52
C GLN A 48 -2.28 -2.55 10.71
N SER A 49 -2.60 -1.30 10.43
CA SER A 49 -3.98 -0.78 10.51
C SER A 49 -4.92 -1.47 9.53
N VAL A 50 -4.44 -1.78 8.31
CA VAL A 50 -5.18 -2.55 7.31
C VAL A 50 -5.41 -3.99 7.80
N SER A 51 -4.40 -4.62 8.41
CA SER A 51 -4.56 -5.97 8.99
C SER A 51 -5.65 -5.99 10.06
N THR A 52 -5.61 -5.08 11.03
CA THR A 52 -6.63 -4.97 12.08
C THR A 52 -8.02 -4.69 11.51
N LEU A 53 -8.10 -3.89 10.44
CA LEU A 53 -9.35 -3.63 9.75
C LEU A 53 -9.93 -4.91 9.11
N PHE A 54 -9.08 -5.74 8.50
CA PHE A 54 -9.51 -7.04 7.96
C PHE A 54 -9.97 -8.01 9.05
N ASP A 55 -9.30 -8.05 10.20
CA ASP A 55 -9.73 -8.85 11.34
C ASP A 55 -11.14 -8.43 11.82
N ASN A 56 -11.41 -7.12 11.85
CA ASN A 56 -12.72 -6.60 12.19
C ASN A 56 -13.78 -6.98 11.15
N VAL A 57 -13.47 -6.81 9.86
CA VAL A 57 -14.36 -7.19 8.76
C VAL A 57 -14.68 -8.69 8.82
N GLN A 58 -13.68 -9.54 9.10
CA GLN A 58 -13.90 -10.97 9.25
C GLN A 58 -14.87 -11.28 10.40
N SER A 59 -14.71 -10.63 11.56
CA SER A 59 -15.64 -10.78 12.68
C SER A 59 -17.07 -10.35 12.33
N VAL A 60 -17.23 -9.25 11.58
CA VAL A 60 -18.54 -8.80 11.09
C VAL A 60 -19.16 -9.83 10.13
N LEU A 61 -18.36 -10.42 9.24
CA LEU A 61 -18.83 -11.46 8.31
C LEU A 61 -19.23 -12.75 9.05
N GLU A 62 -18.49 -13.17 10.07
CA GLU A 62 -18.85 -14.30 10.92
C GLU A 62 -20.18 -14.08 11.66
N GLN A 63 -20.45 -12.85 12.10
CA GLN A 63 -21.74 -12.48 12.70
C GLN A 63 -22.89 -12.57 11.70
N VAL A 64 -22.67 -12.20 10.44
CA VAL A 64 -23.65 -12.35 9.35
C VAL A 64 -23.96 -13.84 9.11
N LEU A 65 -22.94 -14.70 9.12
CA LEU A 65 -23.08 -16.13 8.84
C LEU A 65 -23.80 -16.91 9.95
N ASN A 66 -23.67 -16.48 11.21
CA ASN A 66 -24.31 -17.15 12.37
C ASN A 66 -25.83 -16.89 12.50
N GLY A 67 -26.47 -16.24 11.52
CA GLY A 67 -27.82 -16.62 11.10
C GLY A 67 -29.03 -16.17 11.93
N THR A 68 -28.94 -15.14 12.78
CA THR A 68 -30.12 -14.59 13.50
C THR A 68 -30.23 -13.06 13.46
N THR A 69 -29.81 -12.45 12.36
CA THR A 69 -29.89 -10.99 12.21
C THR A 69 -31.21 -10.60 11.56
N ASN A 70 -32.13 -10.10 12.39
CA ASN A 70 -33.29 -9.35 11.91
C ASN A 70 -32.84 -8.21 10.97
N SER A 71 -33.75 -7.65 10.18
CA SER A 71 -33.42 -6.60 9.18
C SER A 71 -32.68 -5.40 9.78
N GLN A 72 -32.96 -5.05 11.04
CA GLN A 72 -32.28 -3.97 11.76
C GLN A 72 -30.81 -4.30 12.03
N ASN A 73 -30.51 -5.53 12.45
CA ASN A 73 -29.13 -5.96 12.69
C ASN A 73 -28.33 -6.04 11.38
N LEU A 74 -28.95 -6.50 10.29
CA LEU A 74 -28.31 -6.48 8.96
C LEU A 74 -27.99 -5.06 8.49
N GLN A 75 -28.89 -4.09 8.74
CA GLN A 75 -28.65 -2.68 8.44
C GLN A 75 -27.45 -2.13 9.25
N SER A 76 -27.34 -2.51 10.52
CA SER A 76 -26.22 -2.12 11.38
C SER A 76 -24.88 -2.71 10.89
N LEU A 77 -24.85 -3.99 10.53
CA LEU A 77 -23.67 -4.65 9.98
C LEU A 77 -23.26 -4.06 8.63
N ALA A 78 -24.22 -3.74 7.76
CA ALA A 78 -23.95 -3.04 6.50
C ALA A 78 -23.30 -1.67 6.74
N THR A 79 -23.74 -0.93 7.76
CA THR A 79 -23.14 0.35 8.15
C THR A 79 -21.70 0.18 8.64
N GLN A 80 -21.42 -0.87 9.41
CA GLN A 80 -20.06 -1.20 9.86
C GLN A 80 -19.14 -1.54 8.68
N MET A 81 -19.62 -2.34 7.73
CA MET A 81 -18.86 -2.66 6.50
C MET A 81 -18.58 -1.41 5.66
N GLN A 82 -19.54 -0.49 5.58
CA GLN A 82 -19.35 0.78 4.88
C GLN A 82 -18.32 1.68 5.57
N ALA A 83 -18.34 1.75 6.91
CA ALA A 83 -17.33 2.45 7.68
C ALA A 83 -15.94 1.83 7.49
N ALA A 84 -15.85 0.50 7.47
CA ALA A 84 -14.59 -0.21 7.20
C ALA A 84 -14.05 0.09 5.80
N GLN A 85 -14.91 0.12 4.77
CA GLN A 85 -14.52 0.53 3.42
C GLN A 85 -13.95 1.96 3.41
N GLN A 86 -14.61 2.91 4.06
CA GLN A 86 -14.15 4.30 4.14
C GLN A 86 -12.80 4.40 4.87
N GLN A 87 -12.62 3.63 5.95
CA GLN A 87 -11.35 3.56 6.67
C GLN A 87 -10.23 3.00 5.77
N LEU A 88 -10.50 1.93 5.00
CA LEU A 88 -9.52 1.36 4.07
C LEU A 88 -9.08 2.37 3.01
N VAL A 89 -10.03 3.12 2.44
CA VAL A 89 -9.73 4.20 1.48
C VAL A 89 -8.90 5.30 2.14
N GLY A 90 -9.22 5.67 3.38
CA GLY A 90 -8.44 6.63 4.16
C GLY A 90 -7.00 6.17 4.37
N LEU A 91 -6.81 4.89 4.73
CA LEU A 91 -5.50 4.27 4.91
C LEU A 91 -4.70 4.26 3.59
N GLY A 92 -5.33 3.87 2.47
CA GLY A 92 -4.71 3.91 1.14
C GLY A 92 -4.34 5.34 0.68
N ASN A 93 -5.02 6.36 1.21
CA ASN A 93 -4.75 7.78 0.94
C ASN A 93 -3.88 8.44 2.02
N THR A 94 -3.12 7.67 2.81
CA THR A 94 -2.18 8.24 3.79
C THR A 94 -1.12 9.10 3.09
N THR A 95 -0.79 10.24 3.70
CA THR A 95 0.26 11.16 3.24
C THR A 95 1.50 11.09 4.13
N GLY A 96 2.67 11.28 3.53
CA GLY A 96 3.95 11.39 4.23
C GLY A 96 4.22 12.79 4.78
N ALA A 97 5.41 12.99 5.32
CA ALA A 97 5.85 14.27 5.91
C ALA A 97 5.80 15.46 4.93
N ASN A 98 5.79 15.18 3.63
CA ASN A 98 5.89 16.17 2.56
C ASN A 98 4.52 16.49 1.94
N GLY A 99 3.44 15.90 2.47
CA GLY A 99 2.10 15.94 1.85
C GLY A 99 1.93 15.02 0.65
N THR A 100 2.95 14.22 0.30
CA THR A 100 2.89 13.24 -0.79
C THR A 100 2.17 11.97 -0.35
N TYR A 101 1.28 11.44 -1.18
CA TYR A 101 0.58 10.18 -0.94
C TYR A 101 1.51 8.99 -1.01
N LEU A 102 1.45 8.12 0.01
CA LEU A 102 2.43 7.05 0.21
C LEU A 102 2.31 5.90 -0.77
N PHE A 103 1.10 5.68 -1.27
CA PHE A 103 0.72 4.56 -2.15
C PHE A 103 0.43 5.04 -3.58
N GLY A 104 0.80 6.29 -3.90
CA GLY A 104 0.58 6.91 -5.21
C GLY A 104 1.60 6.54 -6.28
N GLY A 105 2.69 5.84 -5.93
CA GLY A 105 3.80 5.61 -6.84
C GLY A 105 4.47 6.94 -7.23
N SER A 106 4.76 7.14 -8.51
CA SER A 106 5.31 8.42 -9.00
C SER A 106 4.32 9.59 -8.91
N ARG A 107 3.01 9.30 -8.86
CA ARG A 107 1.91 10.28 -8.75
C ARG A 107 1.56 10.63 -7.31
N GLY A 108 2.57 10.87 -6.47
CA GLY A 108 2.39 11.21 -5.05
C GLY A 108 1.66 12.54 -4.78
N SER A 109 1.37 13.36 -5.78
CA SER A 109 0.67 14.65 -5.61
C SER A 109 -0.86 14.55 -5.67
N ILE A 110 -1.41 13.39 -6.04
CA ILE A 110 -2.86 13.17 -6.14
C ILE A 110 -3.29 11.99 -5.25
N PRO A 111 -4.52 12.01 -4.70
CA PRO A 111 -5.02 10.88 -3.92
C PRO A 111 -5.06 9.61 -4.80
N PRO A 112 -4.40 8.51 -4.39
CA PRO A 112 -4.34 7.28 -5.18
C PRO A 112 -5.68 6.54 -5.26
N PHE A 113 -6.50 6.57 -4.21
CA PHE A 113 -7.81 5.90 -4.18
C PHE A 113 -8.93 6.94 -4.24
N GLN A 114 -9.72 6.88 -5.31
CA GLN A 114 -10.80 7.83 -5.57
C GLN A 114 -12.13 7.11 -5.79
N ALA A 115 -13.23 7.79 -5.49
CA ALA A 115 -14.57 7.28 -5.80
C ALA A 115 -14.77 7.24 -7.31
N GLY A 116 -15.15 6.08 -7.83
CA GLY A 116 -15.55 5.86 -9.21
C GLY A 116 -17.08 5.77 -9.36
N PRO A 117 -17.56 5.40 -10.56
CA PRO A 117 -18.98 5.17 -10.81
C PRO A 117 -19.55 4.08 -9.89
N ASN A 118 -20.84 4.16 -9.58
CA ASN A 118 -21.58 3.13 -8.83
C ASN A 118 -20.94 2.75 -7.47
N ASN A 119 -20.43 3.73 -6.71
CA ASN A 119 -19.74 3.51 -5.42
C ASN A 119 -18.49 2.61 -5.51
N SER A 120 -17.90 2.44 -6.69
CA SER A 120 -16.61 1.77 -6.85
C SER A 120 -15.47 2.64 -6.31
N ILE A 121 -14.35 2.01 -5.95
CA ILE A 121 -13.09 2.71 -5.66
C ILE A 121 -12.12 2.41 -6.79
N VAL A 122 -11.53 3.46 -7.36
CA VAL A 122 -10.57 3.37 -8.47
C VAL A 122 -9.20 3.77 -7.96
N TYR A 123 -8.20 2.96 -8.28
CA TYR A 123 -6.79 3.29 -8.08
C TYR A 123 -6.27 4.08 -9.28
N VAL A 124 -5.73 5.28 -9.04
CA VAL A 124 -5.19 6.17 -10.08
C VAL A 124 -3.69 6.45 -9.93
N GLY A 125 -3.04 5.77 -8.99
CA GLY A 125 -1.58 5.78 -8.86
C GLY A 125 -0.90 4.94 -9.93
N ASP A 126 0.40 4.70 -9.76
CA ASP A 126 1.21 3.90 -10.68
C ASP A 126 2.20 2.99 -9.93
N ALA A 127 2.82 2.06 -10.68
CA ALA A 127 3.82 1.14 -10.14
C ALA A 127 5.22 1.77 -9.97
N GLY A 128 5.38 3.05 -10.29
CA GLY A 128 6.63 3.78 -10.19
C GLY A 128 7.09 3.89 -8.73
N GLN A 129 8.26 3.33 -8.46
CA GLN A 129 8.94 3.44 -7.18
C GLN A 129 9.89 4.64 -7.27
N SER A 130 9.68 5.66 -6.43
CA SER A 130 10.73 6.68 -6.27
C SER A 130 11.89 6.06 -5.50
N GLN A 131 13.11 6.32 -5.95
CA GLN A 131 14.33 5.82 -5.33
C GLN A 131 15.20 7.00 -4.91
N ALA A 132 15.85 6.90 -3.75
CA ALA A 132 16.83 7.90 -3.32
C ALA A 132 18.11 7.23 -2.84
N ALA A 133 19.24 7.88 -3.09
CA ALA A 133 20.55 7.41 -2.69
C ALA A 133 20.67 7.44 -1.15
N VAL A 134 21.01 6.30 -0.57
CA VAL A 134 21.29 6.14 0.87
C VAL A 134 22.78 5.93 1.14
N SER A 135 23.57 5.67 0.09
CA SER A 135 25.03 5.58 0.11
C SER A 135 25.56 5.83 -1.31
N PRO A 136 26.86 6.12 -1.49
CA PRO A 136 27.44 6.44 -2.81
C PRO A 136 27.13 5.41 -3.92
N ASN A 137 26.88 4.14 -3.57
CA ASN A 137 26.56 3.05 -4.49
C ASN A 137 25.23 2.33 -4.18
N THR A 138 24.38 2.90 -3.31
CA THR A 138 23.14 2.23 -2.87
C THR A 138 21.96 3.20 -2.89
N ALA A 139 20.88 2.81 -3.55
CA ALA A 139 19.60 3.49 -3.52
C ALA A 139 18.54 2.63 -2.81
N ALA A 140 17.57 3.28 -2.17
CA ALA A 140 16.43 2.63 -1.56
C ALA A 140 15.13 3.24 -2.07
N ALA A 141 14.07 2.44 -2.15
CA ALA A 141 12.73 2.91 -2.48
C ALA A 141 12.21 3.85 -1.39
N THR A 142 11.67 5.00 -1.80
CA THR A 142 11.18 6.07 -0.92
C THR A 142 9.66 6.16 -0.88
N MET A 143 8.96 5.49 -1.80
CA MET A 143 7.51 5.45 -1.86
C MET A 143 7.07 4.00 -2.06
N ALA A 144 5.84 3.68 -1.65
CA ALA A 144 5.21 2.41 -1.97
C ALA A 144 4.25 2.60 -3.16
N ASN A 145 3.96 1.53 -3.89
CA ASN A 145 2.87 1.51 -4.85
C ASN A 145 1.58 1.03 -4.18
N GLY A 146 0.44 1.24 -4.83
CA GLY A 146 -0.87 0.79 -4.33
C GLY A 146 -1.14 -0.69 -4.57
N GLU A 147 -0.17 -1.47 -5.07
CA GLU A 147 -0.36 -2.87 -5.43
C GLU A 147 -0.91 -3.70 -4.27
N ALA A 148 -0.45 -3.46 -3.03
CA ALA A 148 -0.94 -4.15 -1.84
C ALA A 148 -2.46 -3.99 -1.62
N PHE A 149 -3.07 -2.91 -2.12
CA PHE A 149 -4.51 -2.66 -2.04
C PHE A 149 -5.27 -3.15 -3.27
N THR A 150 -4.60 -3.26 -4.43
CA THR A 150 -5.25 -3.65 -5.70
C THR A 150 -5.07 -5.14 -6.04
N SER A 151 -4.13 -5.83 -5.40
CA SER A 151 -3.82 -7.25 -5.67
C SER A 151 -4.78 -8.23 -4.99
N ALA A 152 -5.88 -7.76 -4.41
CA ALA A 152 -6.85 -8.62 -3.75
C ALA A 152 -7.56 -9.51 -4.79
N LEU A 153 -7.46 -10.83 -4.61
CA LEU A 153 -8.19 -11.77 -5.44
C LEU A 153 -9.67 -11.79 -5.02
N SER A 154 -10.57 -11.92 -5.98
CA SER A 154 -12.02 -12.08 -5.72
C SER A 154 -12.38 -13.53 -5.43
N GLY A 155 -13.38 -13.75 -4.56
CA GLY A 155 -13.86 -15.09 -4.19
C GLY A 155 -12.82 -15.89 -3.40
N ILE A 156 -12.55 -17.14 -3.80
CA ILE A 156 -11.53 -17.99 -3.16
C ILE A 156 -10.12 -17.84 -3.78
N GLY A 157 -9.91 -16.79 -4.57
CA GLY A 157 -8.67 -16.61 -5.34
C GLY A 157 -8.68 -17.24 -6.73
N PHE A 158 -9.59 -18.18 -6.98
CA PHE A 158 -9.68 -18.95 -8.23
C PHE A 158 -11.05 -18.89 -8.91
N ALA A 159 -12.11 -18.73 -8.13
CA ALA A 159 -13.47 -18.59 -8.62
C ALA A 159 -14.24 -17.65 -7.68
N ALA A 160 -15.13 -16.87 -8.28
CA ALA A 160 -16.14 -16.09 -7.57
C ALA A 160 -17.50 -16.46 -8.17
N VAL A 161 -18.44 -16.87 -7.33
CA VAL A 161 -19.81 -17.14 -7.75
C VAL A 161 -20.73 -16.22 -6.97
N ALA A 162 -21.55 -15.47 -7.71
CA ALA A 162 -22.55 -14.59 -7.16
C ALA A 162 -23.94 -15.04 -7.63
N ALA A 163 -24.94 -14.91 -6.77
CA ALA A 163 -26.33 -15.09 -7.18
C ALA A 163 -26.75 -13.94 -8.10
N THR A 164 -27.55 -14.24 -9.12
CA THR A 164 -28.16 -13.19 -9.94
C THR A 164 -29.28 -12.50 -9.16
N VAL A 165 -29.50 -11.21 -9.43
CA VAL A 165 -30.59 -10.43 -8.81
C VAL A 165 -31.99 -10.96 -9.16
N SER A 166 -32.10 -11.80 -10.19
CA SER A 166 -33.33 -12.47 -10.62
C SER A 166 -33.59 -13.80 -9.90
N ASN A 167 -32.72 -14.21 -8.98
CA ASN A 167 -32.91 -15.45 -8.23
C ASN A 167 -34.09 -15.30 -7.27
N THR A 168 -35.17 -16.02 -7.54
CA THR A 168 -36.37 -16.06 -6.69
C THR A 168 -36.42 -17.29 -5.78
N GLY A 169 -35.42 -18.18 -5.86
CA GLY A 169 -35.30 -19.35 -5.02
C GLY A 169 -34.54 -19.07 -3.72
N THR A 170 -34.58 -20.02 -2.78
CA THR A 170 -33.90 -19.94 -1.48
C THR A 170 -32.57 -20.70 -1.44
N GLY A 171 -32.08 -21.17 -2.59
CA GLY A 171 -30.83 -21.92 -2.68
C GLY A 171 -29.63 -21.05 -2.27
N VAL A 172 -28.83 -21.55 -1.33
CA VAL A 172 -27.57 -20.95 -0.91
C VAL A 172 -26.40 -21.78 -1.43
N LEU A 173 -25.35 -21.12 -1.89
CA LEU A 173 -24.08 -21.78 -2.22
C LEU A 173 -23.31 -22.01 -0.91
N LEU A 174 -22.96 -23.26 -0.63
CA LEU A 174 -22.03 -23.57 0.47
C LEU A 174 -20.62 -23.10 0.10
N ALA A 175 -19.81 -22.77 1.11
CA ALA A 175 -18.44 -22.28 0.93
C ALA A 175 -17.66 -23.13 -0.07
N GLN A 176 -17.16 -22.48 -1.13
CA GLN A 176 -16.31 -23.14 -2.11
C GLN A 176 -14.96 -23.45 -1.46
N VAL A 177 -14.58 -24.73 -1.42
CA VAL A 177 -13.23 -25.14 -1.02
C VAL A 177 -12.45 -25.50 -2.27
N LEU A 178 -11.23 -24.96 -2.36
CA LEU A 178 -10.28 -25.37 -3.37
C LEU A 178 -9.78 -26.78 -3.03
N THR A 179 -10.32 -27.80 -3.69
CA THR A 179 -10.01 -29.21 -3.41
C THR A 179 -8.65 -29.63 -3.97
N ASN A 180 -8.13 -28.94 -5.00
CA ASN A 180 -6.80 -29.17 -5.56
C ASN A 180 -6.13 -27.85 -6.00
N PRO A 181 -5.23 -27.29 -5.16
CA PRO A 181 -4.53 -26.04 -5.47
C PRO A 181 -3.63 -26.12 -6.71
N ALA A 182 -2.99 -27.26 -6.97
CA ALA A 182 -2.06 -27.43 -8.09
C ALA A 182 -2.78 -27.48 -9.45
N ALA A 183 -3.97 -28.08 -9.49
CA ALA A 183 -4.81 -28.04 -10.69
C ALA A 183 -5.38 -26.63 -10.94
N ALA A 184 -5.72 -25.91 -9.86
CA ALA A 184 -6.25 -24.55 -9.95
C ALA A 184 -5.20 -23.54 -10.44
N THR A 185 -3.94 -23.68 -10.01
CA THR A 185 -2.82 -22.86 -10.53
C THR A 185 -2.48 -23.21 -11.98
N GLY A 186 -2.50 -24.49 -12.37
CA GLY A 186 -2.32 -24.91 -13.76
C GLY A 186 -3.40 -24.35 -14.70
N PHE A 187 -4.65 -24.29 -14.24
CA PHE A 187 -5.74 -23.65 -14.97
C PHE A 187 -5.52 -22.13 -15.15
N GLN A 188 -5.11 -21.41 -14.09
CA GLN A 188 -4.81 -19.97 -14.19
C GLN A 188 -3.60 -19.65 -15.06
N ALA A 189 -2.61 -20.55 -15.11
CA ALA A 189 -1.44 -20.40 -15.96
C ALA A 189 -1.71 -20.79 -17.44
N GLY A 190 -2.90 -21.31 -17.77
CA GLY A 190 -3.21 -21.81 -19.11
C GLY A 190 -2.44 -23.06 -19.50
N THR A 191 -1.92 -23.81 -18.52
CA THR A 191 -1.10 -25.02 -18.71
C THR A 191 -1.85 -26.31 -18.41
N ALA A 192 -3.18 -26.24 -18.30
CA ALA A 192 -4.07 -27.39 -18.06
C ALA A 192 -4.48 -28.07 -19.37
#